data_AF-A0A9D6J405-F1
#
_entry.id   AF-A0A9D6J405-F1
#
_cell.length_a   1.000
_cell.length_b   1.000
_cell.length_c   1.000
_cell.angle_alpha   90.00
_cell.angle_beta   90.00
_cell.angle_gamma   90.00
#
_symmetry.space_group_name_H-M   'P 1'
#
loop_
_entity.id
_entity.type
_entity.pdbx_description
1 polymer ?
#
loop_
_entity_poly.entity_id
_entity_poly.type
_entity_poly.pdbx_seq_one_letter_code
_entity_poly.pdbx_strand_id
1 'polypeptide(L)'
;PSGSAEPHLHTKRLLELVSKVIVSMPQQISISGHTDAKKFVSDTGYSNWELSADRANAARRELTHFKVPYEKVSLVVGKAATEPLVPEDPQNARNRRLSIVLLRGPGDNNPANPKNLEKKEKKPQPQPVQEKAQAPQAPKAPKTGAPLPPRVRATEGEALPGLEAIRRKQLEEGKSPAPAQPAPPKQ
;
A
#
# COMPACT_ATOMS: atom_id res chain seq x y z
N PRO A 1 6.64 -2.68 21.79
CA PRO A 1 8.07 -2.98 22.08
C PRO A 1 8.98 -2.34 21.02
N SER A 2 10.25 -2.07 21.37
CA SER A 2 11.23 -1.65 20.37
C SER A 2 11.34 -2.72 19.27
N GLY A 3 11.37 -2.31 17.99
CA GLY A 3 11.44 -3.22 16.84
C GLY A 3 10.22 -4.14 16.60
N SER A 4 9.19 -4.12 17.45
CA SER A 4 7.99 -4.95 17.29
C SER A 4 6.78 -4.14 16.84
N ALA A 5 5.96 -4.76 15.99
CA ALA A 5 4.66 -4.23 15.55
C ALA A 5 3.53 -4.49 16.55
N GLU A 6 3.71 -5.42 17.48
CA GLU A 6 2.67 -5.78 18.45
C GLU A 6 2.52 -4.68 19.54
N PRO A 7 1.31 -4.16 19.76
CA PRO A 7 1.08 -3.14 20.77
C PRO A 7 1.19 -3.72 22.17
N HIS A 8 1.73 -2.93 23.11
CA HIS A 8 1.76 -3.30 24.52
C HIS A 8 0.35 -3.37 25.10
N LEU A 9 0.17 -4.12 26.20
CA LEU A 9 -1.12 -4.25 26.88
C LEU A 9 -1.73 -2.90 27.26
N HIS A 10 -0.91 -1.95 27.75
CA HIS A 10 -1.38 -0.60 28.05
C HIS A 10 -1.90 0.13 26.80
N THR A 11 -1.22 -0.02 25.66
CA THR A 11 -1.67 0.52 24.37
C THR A 11 -2.99 -0.10 23.93
N LYS A 12 -3.19 -1.41 24.10
CA LYS A 12 -4.46 -2.08 23.81
C LYS A 12 -5.60 -1.50 24.65
N ARG A 13 -5.39 -1.28 25.95
CA ARG A 13 -6.36 -0.62 26.84
C ARG A 13 -6.71 0.80 26.38
N LEU A 14 -5.72 1.57 25.92
CA LEU A 14 -5.98 2.90 25.37
C LEU A 14 -6.81 2.82 24.08
N LEU A 15 -6.50 1.87 23.19
CA LEU A 15 -7.25 1.66 21.96
C LEU A 15 -8.70 1.23 22.24
N GLU A 16 -8.97 0.48 23.31
CA GLU A 16 -10.33 0.16 23.76
C GLU A 16 -11.12 1.42 24.15
N LEU A 17 -10.49 2.37 24.85
CA LEU A 17 -11.16 3.63 25.20
C LEU A 17 -11.43 4.49 23.95
N VAL A 18 -10.45 4.56 23.05
CA VAL A 18 -10.57 5.28 21.78
C VAL A 18 -11.64 4.65 20.88
N SER A 19 -11.79 3.33 20.88
CA SER A 19 -12.80 2.62 20.07
C SER A 19 -14.23 3.04 20.43
N LYS A 20 -14.52 3.22 21.73
CA LYS A 20 -15.83 3.68 22.21
C LYS A 20 -16.19 5.06 21.64
N VAL A 21 -15.21 5.97 21.57
CA VAL A 21 -15.39 7.30 20.97
C VAL A 21 -15.64 7.19 19.47
N ILE A 22 -14.82 6.41 18.75
CA ILE A 22 -14.95 6.22 17.30
C ILE A 22 -16.32 5.66 16.92
N VAL A 23 -16.82 4.66 17.66
CA VAL A 23 -18.12 4.03 17.39
C VAL A 23 -19.27 5.02 17.60
N SER A 24 -19.16 5.93 18.56
CA SER A 24 -20.19 6.95 18.81
C SER A 24 -20.29 8.03 17.73
N MET A 25 -19.28 8.13 16.85
CA MET A 25 -19.15 9.20 15.87
C MET A 25 -19.43 8.70 14.45
N PRO A 26 -20.11 9.48 13.59
CA PRO A 26 -20.43 9.05 12.22
C PRO A 26 -19.20 9.05 11.27
N GLN A 27 -18.14 9.77 11.60
CA GLN A 27 -16.96 9.96 10.77
C GLN A 27 -16.14 8.66 10.58
N GLN A 28 -15.40 8.60 9.47
CA GLN A 28 -14.34 7.62 9.27
C GLN A 28 -13.03 8.07 9.94
N ILE A 29 -12.10 7.14 10.11
CA ILE A 29 -10.78 7.38 10.68
C ILE A 29 -9.66 7.06 9.70
N SER A 30 -8.56 7.77 9.87
CA SER A 30 -7.25 7.50 9.29
C SER A 30 -6.29 7.07 10.39
N ILE A 31 -5.52 6.01 10.14
CA ILE A 31 -4.52 5.50 11.09
C ILE A 31 -3.15 5.64 10.45
N SER A 32 -2.22 6.32 11.12
CA SER A 32 -0.84 6.48 10.67
C SER A 32 0.14 6.01 11.74
N GLY A 33 1.13 5.22 11.34
CA GLY A 33 2.24 4.79 12.19
C GLY A 33 3.50 5.58 11.91
N HIS A 34 4.23 5.94 12.96
CA HIS A 34 5.50 6.65 12.88
C HIS A 34 6.58 5.92 13.71
N THR A 35 7.82 6.00 13.26
CA THR A 35 9.01 5.55 13.99
C THR A 35 9.92 6.74 14.29
N ASP A 36 10.93 6.51 15.11
CA ASP A 36 12.05 7.45 15.20
C ASP A 36 13.01 7.26 14.01
N ALA A 37 13.99 8.16 13.88
CA ALA A 37 15.02 8.11 12.86
C ALA A 37 16.17 7.14 13.20
N LYS A 38 16.06 6.34 14.27
CA LYS A 38 17.10 5.35 14.57
C LYS A 38 17.05 4.29 13.46
N LYS A 39 18.19 4.02 12.84
CA LYS A 39 18.27 3.04 11.76
C LYS A 39 17.79 1.68 12.27
N PHE A 40 16.68 1.22 11.71
CA PHE A 40 16.15 -0.12 11.91
C PHE A 40 16.14 -0.79 10.54
N VAL A 41 16.97 -1.81 10.40
CA VAL A 41 17.05 -2.65 9.21
C VAL A 41 17.32 -4.06 9.72
N SER A 42 16.52 -5.03 9.26
CA SER A 42 16.79 -6.45 9.46
C SER A 42 17.43 -7.05 8.21
N ASP A 43 18.01 -8.25 8.35
CA ASP A 43 18.67 -8.96 7.26
C ASP A 43 17.71 -9.32 6.10
N THR A 44 16.40 -9.27 6.33
CA THR A 44 15.37 -9.52 5.31
C THR A 44 14.96 -8.27 4.53
N GLY A 45 15.58 -7.12 4.81
CA GLY A 45 15.21 -5.83 4.21
C GLY A 45 14.08 -5.09 4.93
N TYR A 46 13.52 -5.68 6.00
CA TYR A 46 12.51 -5.02 6.82
C TYR A 46 13.10 -3.78 7.51
N SER A 47 12.43 -2.64 7.35
CA SER A 47 12.91 -1.34 7.78
C SER A 47 11.88 -0.58 8.62
N ASN A 48 12.20 0.67 8.96
CA ASN A 48 11.24 1.58 9.61
C ASN A 48 9.97 1.81 8.77
N TRP A 49 10.03 1.66 7.46
CA TRP A 49 8.84 1.74 6.60
C TRP A 49 7.86 0.63 6.93
N GLU A 50 8.28 -0.62 6.86
CA GLU A 50 7.46 -1.78 7.16
C GLU A 50 7.01 -1.76 8.63
N LEU A 51 7.91 -1.43 9.56
CA LEU A 51 7.58 -1.33 10.99
C LEU A 51 6.46 -0.33 11.27
N SER A 52 6.50 0.84 10.61
CA SER A 52 5.50 1.88 10.78
C SER A 52 4.13 1.45 10.25
N ALA A 53 4.09 0.80 9.09
CA ALA A 53 2.87 0.29 8.48
C ALA A 53 2.27 -0.87 9.30
N ASP A 54 3.11 -1.78 9.77
CA ASP A 54 2.66 -2.94 10.55
C ASP A 54 2.10 -2.53 11.91
N ARG A 55 2.68 -1.53 12.57
CA ARG A 55 2.13 -0.95 13.80
C ARG A 55 0.77 -0.31 13.57
N ALA A 56 0.62 0.42 12.46
CA ALA A 56 -0.67 1.01 12.09
C ALA A 56 -1.73 -0.07 11.84
N ASN A 57 -1.35 -1.16 11.16
CA ASN A 57 -2.22 -2.31 10.94
C ASN A 57 -2.52 -3.09 12.22
N ALA A 58 -1.57 -3.22 13.14
CA ALA A 58 -1.80 -3.85 14.43
C ALA A 58 -2.85 -3.05 15.24
N ALA A 59 -2.73 -1.73 15.27
CA ALA A 59 -3.74 -0.88 15.89
C ALA A 59 -5.11 -1.01 15.21
N ARG A 60 -5.17 -1.09 13.87
CA ARG A 60 -6.42 -1.37 13.13
C ARG A 60 -7.06 -2.68 13.59
N ARG A 61 -6.29 -3.76 13.71
CA ARG A 61 -6.79 -5.08 14.18
C ARG A 61 -7.37 -5.00 15.59
N GLU A 62 -6.66 -4.32 16.49
CA GLU A 62 -7.13 -4.09 17.87
C GLU A 62 -8.42 -3.26 17.90
N LEU A 63 -8.53 -2.19 17.10
CA LEU A 63 -9.78 -1.41 17.00
C LEU A 63 -10.95 -2.26 16.50
N THR A 64 -10.74 -3.12 15.50
CA THR A 64 -11.76 -4.08 15.05
C THR A 64 -12.13 -5.08 16.14
N HIS A 65 -11.15 -5.57 16.90
CA HIS A 65 -11.40 -6.43 18.06
C HIS A 65 -12.32 -5.74 19.09
N PHE A 66 -12.10 -4.44 19.33
CA PHE A 66 -12.94 -3.59 20.17
C PHE A 66 -14.18 -3.01 19.46
N LYS A 67 -14.73 -3.75 18.49
CA LYS A 67 -16.02 -3.49 17.82
C LYS A 67 -16.10 -2.24 16.95
N VAL A 68 -14.97 -1.65 16.54
CA VAL A 68 -14.98 -0.63 15.47
C VAL A 68 -15.25 -1.33 14.13
N PRO A 69 -16.31 -0.95 13.39
CA PRO A 69 -16.59 -1.51 12.07
C PRO A 69 -15.41 -1.33 11.12
N TYR A 70 -15.18 -2.31 10.24
CA TYR A 70 -14.06 -2.25 9.29
C TYR A 70 -14.18 -1.04 8.35
N GLU A 71 -15.41 -0.69 7.96
CA GLU A 71 -15.77 0.40 7.06
C GLU A 71 -15.51 1.79 7.66
N LYS A 72 -15.29 1.87 8.98
CA LYS A 72 -14.89 3.12 9.64
C LYS A 72 -13.43 3.46 9.34
N VAL A 73 -12.60 2.49 9.01
CA VAL A 73 -11.19 2.72 8.70
C VAL A 73 -11.07 3.07 7.21
N SER A 74 -10.73 4.33 6.93
CA SER A 74 -10.60 4.82 5.55
C SER A 74 -9.23 4.47 4.95
N LEU A 75 -8.18 4.67 5.74
CA LEU A 75 -6.79 4.53 5.29
C LEU A 75 -5.85 4.16 6.44
N VAL A 76 -4.82 3.38 6.10
CA VAL A 76 -3.73 2.99 6.99
C VAL A 76 -2.42 3.34 6.32
N VAL A 77 -1.55 4.10 7.00
CA VAL A 77 -0.31 4.64 6.41
C VAL A 77 0.88 4.37 7.33
N GLY A 78 1.97 3.87 6.75
CA GLY A 78 3.28 3.87 7.39
C GLY A 78 4.09 5.08 6.94
N LYS A 79 4.57 5.88 7.90
CA LYS A 79 5.35 7.10 7.62
C LYS A 79 6.83 6.99 8.00
N ALA A 80 7.27 5.86 8.56
CA ALA A 80 8.63 5.72 9.09
C ALA A 80 9.03 6.95 9.95
N ALA A 81 10.21 7.52 9.68
CA ALA A 81 10.76 8.68 10.37
C ALA A 81 10.56 10.02 9.61
N THR A 82 9.70 10.07 8.57
CA THR A 82 9.60 11.25 7.69
C THR A 82 8.92 12.45 8.35
N GLU A 83 8.11 12.21 9.38
CA GLU A 83 7.38 13.23 10.13
C GLU A 83 7.70 13.11 11.63
N PRO A 84 8.87 13.58 12.10
CA PRO A 84 9.20 13.57 13.52
C PRO A 84 8.29 14.52 14.30
N LEU A 85 7.92 14.13 15.52
CA LEU A 85 7.17 14.99 16.44
C LEU A 85 8.10 16.04 17.09
N VAL A 86 9.35 15.67 17.31
CA VAL A 86 10.42 16.54 17.80
C VAL A 86 11.47 16.63 16.67
N PRO A 87 11.36 17.61 15.76
CA PRO A 87 12.30 17.76 14.64
C PRO A 87 13.74 17.98 15.08
N GLU A 88 13.95 18.59 16.26
CA GLU A 88 15.26 18.91 16.82
C GLU A 88 16.00 17.65 17.31
N ASP A 89 15.26 16.58 17.63
CA ASP A 89 15.79 15.27 18.01
C ASP A 89 15.02 14.16 17.27
N PRO A 90 15.39 13.86 16.02
CA PRO A 90 14.71 12.84 15.22
C PRO A 90 14.80 11.42 15.79
N GLN A 91 15.79 11.13 16.64
CA GLN A 91 15.96 9.84 17.29
C GLN A 91 15.16 9.71 18.60
N ASN A 92 14.46 10.76 19.01
CA ASN A 92 13.71 10.78 20.24
C ASN A 92 12.65 9.67 20.28
N ALA A 93 12.52 9.02 21.43
CA ALA A 93 11.50 8.00 21.67
C ALA A 93 10.06 8.48 21.42
N ARG A 94 9.79 9.78 21.61
CA ARG A 94 8.48 10.41 21.39
C ARG A 94 8.06 10.40 19.91
N ASN A 95 8.99 10.23 18.98
CA ASN A 95 8.69 10.14 17.55
C ASN A 95 8.01 8.81 17.19
N ARG A 96 8.18 7.76 18.02
CA ARG A 96 7.49 6.46 17.89
C ARG A 96 6.03 6.56 18.34
N ARG A 97 5.17 7.08 17.47
CA ARG A 97 3.76 7.35 17.76
C ARG A 97 2.81 6.71 16.77
N LEU A 98 1.57 6.54 17.21
CA LEU A 98 0.42 6.19 16.37
C LEU A 98 -0.53 7.39 16.34
N SER A 99 -0.90 7.82 15.15
CA SER A 99 -1.84 8.94 14.93
C SER A 99 -3.16 8.38 14.42
N ILE A 100 -4.26 8.68 15.12
CA ILE A 100 -5.62 8.34 14.68
C ILE A 100 -6.36 9.65 14.46
N VAL A 101 -6.78 9.91 13.23
CA VAL A 101 -7.41 11.16 12.83
C VAL A 101 -8.83 10.88 12.37
N LEU A 102 -9.80 11.62 12.92
CA LEU A 102 -11.18 11.60 12.42
C LEU A 102 -11.27 12.46 11.16
N LEU A 103 -11.76 11.85 10.09
CA LEU A 103 -11.89 12.49 8.79
C LEU A 103 -13.17 13.34 8.76
N ARG A 104 -13.10 14.48 8.07
CA ARG A 104 -14.26 15.35 7.89
C ARG A 104 -15.24 14.75 6.87
N GLY A 105 -16.51 14.76 7.24
CA GLY A 105 -17.62 14.28 6.41
C GLY A 105 -18.04 12.84 6.71
N PRO A 106 -19.26 12.43 6.34
CA PRO A 106 -19.61 11.02 6.29
C PRO A 106 -18.64 10.36 5.31
N GLY A 107 -18.15 9.17 5.65
CA GLY A 107 -17.08 8.44 4.95
C GLY A 107 -17.27 8.10 3.46
N ASP A 108 -18.23 8.75 2.80
CA ASP A 108 -18.59 8.59 1.40
C ASP A 108 -17.55 9.21 0.45
N ASN A 109 -16.69 10.11 0.96
CA ASN A 109 -15.68 10.80 0.16
C ASN A 109 -14.35 10.03 0.02
N ASN A 110 -14.25 8.79 0.52
CA ASN A 110 -13.07 7.95 0.25
C ASN A 110 -13.11 7.48 -1.21
N PRO A 111 -12.09 7.77 -2.06
CA PRO A 111 -12.04 7.28 -3.43
C PRO A 111 -11.95 5.75 -3.53
N ALA A 112 -11.58 5.06 -2.44
CA ALA A 112 -11.56 3.59 -2.36
C ALA A 112 -12.87 2.97 -1.83
N ASN A 113 -13.92 3.76 -1.55
CA ASN A 113 -15.20 3.23 -1.11
C ASN A 113 -15.98 2.64 -2.30
N PRO A 114 -16.40 1.35 -2.27
CA PRO A 114 -17.17 0.75 -3.35
C PRO A 114 -18.48 1.51 -3.65
N LYS A 115 -19.12 2.13 -2.64
CA LYS A 115 -20.31 2.99 -2.84
C LYS A 115 -20.02 4.24 -3.67
N ASN A 116 -18.76 4.70 -3.71
CA ASN A 116 -18.33 5.84 -4.52
C ASN A 116 -17.97 5.42 -5.97
N LEU A 117 -17.60 4.15 -6.16
CA LEU A 117 -17.38 3.56 -7.49
C LEU A 117 -18.72 3.43 -8.24
N GLU A 118 -19.78 2.99 -7.57
CA GLU A 118 -21.13 2.91 -8.16
C GLU A 118 -21.75 4.28 -8.50
N LYS A 119 -21.40 5.32 -7.74
CA LYS A 119 -21.90 6.70 -7.98
C LYS A 119 -21.32 7.33 -9.25
N LYS A 120 -20.15 6.86 -9.72
CA LYS A 120 -19.51 7.33 -10.95
C LYS A 120 -20.15 6.79 -12.21
N GLU A 121 -20.81 5.63 -12.15
CA GLU A 121 -21.43 4.99 -13.32
C GLU A 121 -22.83 5.54 -13.65
N LYS A 122 -23.55 6.11 -12.67
CA LYS A 122 -24.88 6.73 -12.87
C LYS A 122 -24.80 8.22 -13.22
N LYS A 123 -23.99 8.61 -14.21
CA LYS A 123 -24.06 9.95 -14.80
C LYS A 123 -25.21 9.98 -15.84
N PRO A 124 -26.10 10.99 -15.88
CA PRO A 124 -27.24 11.00 -16.80
C PRO A 124 -26.75 11.05 -18.25
N GLN A 125 -27.33 10.22 -19.11
CA GLN A 125 -27.15 10.29 -20.56
C GLN A 125 -27.52 11.70 -21.06
N PRO A 126 -26.71 12.33 -21.92
CA PRO A 126 -27.07 13.62 -22.51
C PRO A 126 -28.29 13.44 -23.42
N GLN A 127 -29.36 14.19 -23.16
CA GLN A 127 -30.52 14.29 -24.06
C GLN A 127 -30.11 15.04 -25.35
N PRO A 128 -30.68 14.68 -26.52
CA PRO A 128 -30.27 15.27 -27.79
C PRO A 128 -30.84 16.68 -27.94
N VAL A 129 -29.95 17.66 -28.08
CA VAL A 129 -30.30 19.03 -28.48
C VAL A 129 -30.66 19.02 -29.97
N GLN A 130 -31.90 19.40 -30.31
CA GLN A 130 -32.34 19.59 -31.69
C GLN A 130 -31.87 20.96 -32.20
N GLU A 131 -30.92 20.97 -33.14
CA GLU A 131 -30.45 22.17 -33.81
C GLU A 131 -31.13 22.30 -35.19
N LYS A 132 -31.92 23.36 -35.37
CA LYS A 132 -32.58 23.69 -36.65
C LYS A 132 -31.60 24.41 -37.59
N ALA A 133 -31.44 23.79 -38.76
CA ALA A 133 -30.84 24.20 -40.03
C ALA A 133 -30.60 25.71 -40.35
N GLN A 134 -29.45 26.01 -40.98
CA GLN A 134 -29.38 26.44 -42.39
C GLN A 134 -27.93 26.48 -42.94
N ALA A 135 -27.75 26.04 -44.19
CA ALA A 135 -26.51 26.13 -44.99
C ALA A 135 -26.58 27.34 -45.95
N PRO A 136 -25.45 27.84 -46.51
CA PRO A 136 -25.08 27.33 -47.84
C PRO A 136 -23.58 27.27 -48.21
N GLN A 137 -23.28 26.24 -49.02
CA GLN A 137 -22.41 26.18 -50.22
C GLN A 137 -20.87 26.05 -50.13
N ALA A 138 -20.38 25.15 -50.99
CA ALA A 138 -19.00 24.75 -51.23
C ALA A 138 -18.43 25.37 -52.54
N PRO A 139 -17.10 25.42 -52.68
CA PRO A 139 -16.52 24.77 -53.86
C PRO A 139 -15.23 23.95 -53.60
N LYS A 140 -15.24 22.77 -54.24
CA LYS A 140 -14.19 21.88 -54.81
C LYS A 140 -12.72 21.90 -54.31
N ALA A 141 -12.22 20.69 -54.06
CA ALA A 141 -10.86 20.28 -53.69
C ALA A 141 -9.77 20.55 -54.76
N PRO A 142 -8.48 20.41 -54.40
CA PRO A 142 -7.77 19.19 -54.80
C PRO A 142 -6.86 18.56 -53.73
N LYS A 143 -6.52 17.30 -53.99
CA LYS A 143 -5.81 16.34 -53.12
C LYS A 143 -4.29 16.56 -53.11
N THR A 144 -3.67 16.48 -51.94
CA THR A 144 -2.26 16.09 -51.70
C THR A 144 -2.20 15.74 -50.20
N GLY A 145 -1.76 14.57 -49.71
CA GLY A 145 -0.79 13.62 -50.20
C GLY A 145 0.44 13.66 -49.27
N ALA A 146 0.36 13.09 -48.06
CA ALA A 146 1.54 12.65 -47.30
C ALA A 146 1.15 11.62 -46.22
N PRO A 147 1.94 10.55 -45.99
CA PRO A 147 1.54 9.39 -45.22
C PRO A 147 1.91 9.48 -43.74
N LEU A 148 1.17 8.74 -42.91
CA LEU A 148 1.48 8.42 -41.52
C LEU A 148 2.83 7.68 -41.43
N PRO A 149 3.67 7.92 -40.41
CA PRO A 149 4.88 7.13 -40.22
C PRO A 149 4.53 5.67 -39.90
N PRO A 150 5.30 4.68 -40.41
CA PRO A 150 5.03 3.29 -40.17
C PRO A 150 5.26 2.92 -38.69
N ARG A 151 4.33 2.16 -38.15
CA ARG A 151 4.44 1.49 -36.85
C ARG A 151 5.56 0.47 -36.94
N VAL A 152 6.69 0.74 -36.28
CA VAL A 152 7.82 -0.19 -36.17
C VAL A 152 7.33 -1.49 -35.55
N ARG A 153 7.36 -2.54 -36.37
CA ARG A 153 7.18 -3.93 -35.99
C ARG A 153 8.47 -4.33 -35.31
N ALA A 154 8.44 -4.66 -34.02
CA ALA A 154 9.58 -5.26 -33.34
C ALA A 154 9.87 -6.60 -34.02
N THR A 155 10.91 -6.61 -34.85
CA THR A 155 11.53 -7.81 -35.38
C THR A 155 12.28 -8.50 -34.26
N GLU A 156 12.13 -9.82 -34.22
CA GLU A 156 12.95 -10.75 -33.45
C GLU A 156 14.43 -10.41 -33.61
N GLY A 157 15.11 -10.28 -32.48
CA GLY A 157 16.53 -9.96 -32.41
C GLY A 157 17.10 -10.43 -31.09
N GLU A 158 17.96 -11.44 -31.19
CA GLU A 158 19.13 -11.67 -30.33
C GLU A 158 18.89 -12.22 -28.92
N ALA A 159 19.11 -13.53 -28.83
CA ALA A 159 19.43 -14.22 -27.60
C ALA A 159 20.70 -13.62 -26.96
N LEU A 160 20.56 -13.17 -25.71
CA LEU A 160 21.68 -12.86 -24.83
C LEU A 160 22.52 -14.14 -24.60
N PRO A 161 23.81 -14.17 -24.93
CA PRO A 161 24.67 -15.30 -24.59
C PRO A 161 25.07 -15.17 -23.11
N GLY A 162 24.67 -16.11 -22.26
CA GLY A 162 25.14 -16.10 -20.87
C GLY A 162 24.46 -17.01 -19.84
N LEU A 163 23.44 -17.79 -20.20
CA LEU A 163 22.68 -18.57 -19.21
C LEU A 163 22.94 -20.09 -19.20
N GLU A 164 24.05 -20.55 -19.78
CA GLU A 164 24.44 -21.97 -19.78
C GLU A 164 25.59 -22.30 -18.79
N ALA A 165 26.32 -21.29 -18.30
CA ALA A 165 27.49 -21.51 -17.43
C ALA A 165 27.14 -21.73 -15.94
N ILE A 166 25.93 -21.38 -15.50
CA ILE A 166 25.54 -21.49 -14.08
C ILE A 166 24.78 -22.81 -13.81
N ARG A 167 24.13 -23.40 -14.82
CA ARG A 167 23.41 -24.68 -14.67
C ARG A 167 24.34 -25.89 -14.63
N ARG A 168 25.55 -25.77 -15.19
CA ARG A 168 26.56 -26.85 -15.17
C ARG A 168 27.36 -26.95 -13.87
N LYS A 169 27.28 -25.96 -12.96
CA LYS A 169 28.00 -25.98 -11.68
C LYS A 169 27.19 -26.51 -10.49
N GLN A 170 25.92 -26.90 -10.71
CA GLN A 170 25.04 -27.44 -9.65
C GLN A 170 24.76 -28.95 -9.76
N LEU A 171 25.39 -29.66 -10.70
CA LEU A 171 25.24 -31.12 -10.83
C LEU A 171 26.43 -31.93 -10.33
N GLU A 172 27.53 -31.30 -9.90
CA GLU A 172 28.71 -32.01 -9.34
C GLU A 172 28.84 -31.95 -7.81
N GLU A 173 28.05 -31.14 -7.10
CA GLU A 173 28.06 -31.09 -5.62
C GLU A 173 26.92 -31.90 -4.97
N GLY A 174 26.44 -32.93 -5.68
CA GLY A 174 25.53 -33.94 -5.14
C GLY A 174 26.29 -35.04 -4.39
N LYS A 175 26.84 -34.74 -3.20
CA LYS A 175 27.26 -35.80 -2.25
C LYS A 175 26.64 -35.55 -0.88
N SER A 176 25.59 -36.33 -0.60
CA SER A 176 24.92 -36.41 0.70
C SER A 176 25.89 -36.67 1.84
N PRO A 177 25.76 -35.99 2.99
CA PRO A 177 26.28 -36.53 4.24
C PRO A 177 25.32 -37.61 4.78
N ALA A 178 25.90 -38.71 5.27
CA ALA A 178 25.23 -39.85 5.89
C ALA A 178 24.50 -39.48 7.20
N PRO A 179 23.46 -40.22 7.62
CA PRO A 179 22.76 -39.96 8.88
C PRO A 179 23.62 -40.34 10.10
N ALA A 180 23.65 -39.44 11.09
CA ALA A 180 24.34 -39.60 12.37
C ALA A 180 23.67 -40.69 13.24
N GLN A 181 24.48 -41.56 13.84
CA GLN A 181 24.07 -42.54 14.84
C GLN A 181 23.88 -41.88 16.22
N PRO A 182 22.91 -42.29 17.05
CA PRO A 182 22.76 -41.79 18.42
C PRO A 182 23.75 -42.46 19.39
N ALA A 183 24.31 -41.65 20.29
CA ALA A 183 25.27 -42.06 21.33
C ALA A 183 24.63 -42.93 22.44
N PRO A 184 25.39 -43.82 23.10
CA PRO A 184 24.87 -44.68 24.17
C PRO A 184 24.71 -43.93 25.51
N PRO A 185 23.83 -44.41 26.40
CA PRO A 185 23.56 -43.78 27.70
C PRO A 185 24.74 -43.97 28.66
N LYS A 186 25.05 -42.90 29.41
CA LYS A 186 26.01 -42.95 30.52
C LYS A 186 25.41 -43.71 31.70
N GLN A 187 26.17 -44.65 32.25
CA GLN A 187 25.97 -45.24 33.57
C GLN A 187 26.38 -44.24 34.67
#